data_AF-A0A537N7B6-F1
#
_entry.id   AF-A0A537N7B6-F1
#
_cell.length_a   1.000
_cell.length_b   1.000
_cell.length_c   1.000
_cell.angle_alpha   90.00
_cell.angle_beta   90.00
_cell.angle_gamma   90.00
#
_symmetry.space_group_name_H-M   'P 1'
#
loop_
_entity.id
_entity.type
_entity.pdbx_description
1 polymer ?
#
loop_
_entity_poly.entity_id
_entity_poly.type
_entity_poly.pdbx_seq_one_letter_code
_entity_poly.pdbx_strand_id
1 'polypeptide(L)'
;MGLRRTDISTTTLSLLGTLALWELLVRLSGIPAFILPAPSAIFAEAATRYPLYLYNSWITFYEMVVGFLLAAVVGVLIAVVIVYSRIARNMIYPQIVVL
;
A
#
# COMPACT_ATOMS: atom_id res chain seq x y z
N MET A 1 15.98 -27.84 -5.43
CA MET A 1 15.24 -27.03 -4.43
C MET A 1 13.76 -27.41 -4.54
N GLY A 2 13.40 -28.58 -4.00
CA GLY A 2 12.10 -29.21 -4.22
C GLY A 2 11.08 -28.67 -3.23
N LEU A 3 10.19 -27.80 -3.70
CA LEU A 3 9.02 -27.38 -2.94
C LEU A 3 8.14 -28.61 -2.72
N ARG A 4 8.12 -29.10 -1.47
CA ARG A 4 7.37 -30.27 -1.04
C ARG A 4 5.89 -29.98 -1.22
N ARG A 5 5.20 -30.70 -2.11
CA ARG A 5 3.74 -30.57 -2.32
C ARG A 5 2.91 -30.67 -1.04
N THR A 6 3.44 -31.30 0.01
CA THR A 6 2.83 -31.42 1.34
C THR A 6 2.79 -30.12 2.14
N ASP A 7 3.64 -29.13 1.85
CA ASP A 7 3.63 -27.85 2.56
C ASP A 7 2.46 -26.96 2.09
N ILE A 8 2.20 -26.92 0.78
CA ILE A 8 1.12 -26.11 0.20
C ILE A 8 -0.26 -26.58 0.70
N SER A 9 -0.51 -27.89 0.74
CA SER A 9 -1.78 -28.43 1.24
C SER A 9 -2.03 -28.08 2.70
N THR A 10 -0.98 -28.12 3.52
CA THR A 10 -1.06 -27.83 4.96
C THR A 10 -1.34 -26.35 5.20
N THR A 11 -0.67 -25.46 4.46
CA THR A 11 -0.90 -24.01 4.52
C THR A 11 -2.28 -23.60 3.99
N THR A 12 -2.75 -24.20 2.90
CA THR A 12 -4.10 -23.92 2.38
C THR A 12 -5.17 -24.38 3.36
N LEU A 13 -4.99 -25.56 3.97
CA LEU A 13 -5.96 -26.09 4.93
C LEU A 13 -6.02 -25.24 6.21
N SER A 14 -4.87 -24.80 6.74
CA SER A 14 -4.85 -23.91 7.91
C SER A 14 -5.52 -22.57 7.61
N LEU A 15 -5.24 -21.98 6.44
CA LEU A 15 -5.86 -20.72 6.01
C LEU A 15 -7.40 -20.85 5.90
N LEU A 16 -7.88 -21.89 5.22
CA LEU A 16 -9.32 -22.14 5.09
C LEU A 16 -9.97 -22.39 6.45
N GLY A 17 -9.30 -23.13 7.34
CA GLY A 17 -9.76 -23.36 8.71
C GLY A 17 -9.86 -22.06 9.52
N THR A 18 -8.88 -21.18 9.42
CA THR A 18 -8.90 -19.86 10.07
C THR A 18 -10.02 -18.97 9.53
N LEU A 19 -10.21 -18.93 8.20
CA LEU A 19 -11.31 -18.16 7.59
C LEU A 19 -12.69 -18.69 7.99
N ALA A 20 -12.86 -20.01 8.04
CA ALA A 20 -14.11 -20.64 8.49
C ALA A 20 -14.39 -20.36 9.97
N LEU A 21 -13.36 -20.44 10.82
CA LEU A 21 -13.48 -20.09 12.24
C LEU A 21 -13.83 -18.62 12.41
N TRP A 22 -13.21 -17.71 11.66
CA TRP A 22 -13.52 -16.28 11.69
C TRP A 22 -14.97 -16.01 11.25
N GLU A 23 -15.42 -16.59 10.14
CA GLU A 23 -16.81 -16.50 9.66
C GLU A 23 -17.79 -16.96 10.75
N LEU A 24 -17.51 -18.09 11.41
CA LEU A 24 -18.33 -18.63 12.50
C LEU A 24 -18.38 -17.65 13.69
N LEU A 25 -17.22 -17.16 14.12
CA LEU A 25 -17.12 -16.22 15.25
C LEU A 25 -17.88 -14.93 14.95
N VAL A 26 -17.73 -14.33 13.77
CA VAL A 26 -18.45 -13.09 13.40
C VAL A 26 -19.96 -13.31 13.43
N ARG A 27 -20.44 -14.42 12.85
CA ARG A 27 -21.88 -14.74 12.81
C ARG A 27 -22.46 -15.00 14.20
N LEU A 28 -21.72 -15.66 15.09
CA LEU A 28 -22.15 -15.94 16.46
C LEU A 28 -22.07 -14.72 17.37
N SER A 29 -21.14 -13.80 17.11
CA SER A 29 -20.91 -12.62 17.97
C SER A 29 -21.98 -11.54 17.83
N GLY A 30 -22.83 -11.62 16.79
CA GLY A 30 -23.89 -10.63 16.53
C GLY A 30 -23.36 -9.20 16.30
N ILE A 31 -22.06 -9.04 16.03
CA ILE A 31 -21.42 -7.74 15.81
C ILE A 31 -21.96 -7.16 14.50
N PRO A 32 -22.34 -5.87 14.45
CA PRO A 32 -22.76 -5.22 13.21
C PRO A 32 -21.70 -5.38 12.11
N ALA A 33 -22.14 -5.78 10.91
CA ALA A 33 -21.26 -6.07 9.78
C ALA A 33 -20.40 -4.87 9.32
N PHE A 34 -20.73 -3.65 9.73
CA PHE A 34 -19.91 -2.47 9.44
C PHE A 34 -18.63 -2.41 10.29
N ILE A 35 -18.63 -3.02 11.48
CA ILE A 35 -17.48 -3.04 12.39
C ILE A 35 -16.59 -4.24 12.07
N LEU A 36 -17.21 -5.42 11.88
CA LEU A 36 -16.50 -6.66 11.59
C LEU A 36 -17.26 -7.47 10.53
N PRO A 37 -17.04 -7.19 9.24
CA PRO A 37 -17.67 -7.95 8.18
C PRO A 37 -17.12 -9.38 8.16
N ALA A 38 -18.01 -10.34 7.89
CA ALA A 38 -17.60 -11.72 7.67
C ALA A 38 -16.73 -11.81 6.40
N PRO A 39 -15.76 -12.74 6.33
CA PRO A 39 -14.96 -12.98 5.13
C PRO A 39 -15.80 -13.08 3.85
N SER A 40 -16.93 -13.79 3.89
CA SER A 40 -17.87 -13.91 2.76
C SER A 40 -18.42 -12.56 2.27
N ALA A 41 -18.73 -11.65 3.19
CA ALA A 41 -19.24 -10.32 2.89
C ALA A 41 -18.15 -9.44 2.25
N ILE A 42 -16.90 -9.58 2.70
CA ILE A 42 -15.75 -8.88 2.10
C ILE A 42 -15.59 -9.30 0.64
N PHE A 43 -15.61 -10.60 0.35
CA PHE A 43 -15.50 -11.10 -1.02
C PHE A 43 -16.68 -10.69 -1.90
N ALA A 44 -17.89 -10.71 -1.37
CA ALA A 44 -19.09 -10.27 -2.09
C ALA A 44 -19.02 -8.78 -2.45
N GLU A 45 -18.65 -7.92 -1.50
CA GLU A 45 -18.52 -6.49 -1.71
C GLU A 45 -17.36 -6.16 -2.67
N ALA A 46 -16.24 -6.87 -2.53
CA ALA A 46 -15.12 -6.75 -3.44
C ALA A 46 -15.51 -7.09 -4.88
N ALA A 47 -16.35 -8.12 -5.09
CA ALA A 47 -16.80 -8.51 -6.42
C ALA A 47 -17.87 -7.58 -7.02
N THR A 48 -18.73 -6.98 -6.21
CA THR A 48 -19.81 -6.09 -6.69
C THR A 48 -19.35 -4.65 -6.89
N ARG A 49 -18.47 -4.15 -6.02
CA ARG A 49 -17.96 -2.77 -6.05
C ARG A 49 -16.53 -2.63 -6.59
N TYR A 50 -15.97 -3.68 -7.19
CA TYR A 50 -14.64 -3.64 -7.80
C TYR A 50 -14.38 -2.43 -8.71
N PRO A 51 -15.33 -1.94 -9.55
CA PRO A 51 -15.04 -0.82 -10.46
C PRO A 51 -14.86 0.48 -9.70
N LEU A 52 -15.63 0.66 -8.61
CA LEU A 52 -15.54 1.82 -7.73
C LEU A 52 -14.21 1.82 -6.96
N TYR A 53 -13.81 0.65 -6.42
CA TYR A 53 -12.53 0.54 -5.74
C TYR A 53 -11.36 0.79 -6.68
N LEU A 54 -11.38 0.22 -7.89
CA LEU A 54 -10.36 0.48 -8.90
C LEU A 54 -10.29 1.96 -9.29
N TYR A 55 -11.44 2.62 -9.47
CA TYR A 55 -11.47 4.04 -9.77
C TYR A 55 -10.85 4.88 -8.65
N ASN A 56 -11.22 4.62 -7.40
CA ASN A 56 -10.66 5.34 -6.25
C ASN A 56 -9.16 5.07 -6.08
N SER A 57 -8.73 3.81 -6.21
CA SER A 57 -7.32 3.45 -6.18
C SER A 57 -6.54 4.10 -7.33
N TRP A 58 -7.14 4.21 -8.52
CA TRP A 58 -6.53 4.84 -9.67
C TRP A 58 -6.32 6.35 -9.46
N ILE A 59 -7.28 7.03 -8.84
CA ILE A 59 -7.13 8.46 -8.51
C ILE A 59 -5.95 8.66 -7.56
N THR A 60 -5.90 7.94 -6.43
CA THR A 60 -4.79 8.07 -5.48
C THR A 60 -3.45 7.71 -6.12
N PHE A 61 -3.42 6.66 -6.95
CA PHE A 61 -2.22 6.29 -7.69
C PHE A 61 -1.74 7.41 -8.61
N TYR A 62 -2.66 7.99 -9.40
CA TYR A 62 -2.36 9.09 -10.29
C TYR A 62 -1.85 10.32 -9.53
N GLU A 63 -2.51 10.70 -8.43
CA GLU A 63 -2.09 11.81 -7.57
C GLU A 63 -0.67 11.60 -7.02
N MET A 64 -0.36 10.38 -6.55
CA MET A 64 0.98 10.03 -6.07
C MET A 64 2.03 10.16 -7.18
N VAL A 65 1.76 9.63 -8.38
CA VAL A 65 2.70 9.68 -9.50
C VAL A 65 2.94 11.11 -9.96
N VAL A 66 1.89 11.91 -10.12
CA VAL A 66 2.02 13.31 -10.53
C VAL A 66 2.79 14.12 -9.48
N GLY A 67 2.45 13.96 -8.19
CA GLY A 67 3.15 14.63 -7.10
C GLY A 67 4.64 14.25 -7.06
N PHE A 68 4.96 12.97 -7.22
CA PHE A 68 6.34 12.48 -7.27
C PHE A 68 7.11 13.08 -8.45
N LEU A 69 6.54 13.08 -9.66
CA LEU A 69 7.20 13.61 -10.84
C LEU A 69 7.44 15.13 -10.72
N LEU A 70 6.46 15.88 -10.20
CA LEU A 70 6.62 17.30 -9.93
C LEU A 70 7.73 17.56 -8.91
N ALA A 71 7.74 16.83 -7.79
CA ALA A 71 8.78 16.94 -6.77
C ALA A 71 10.16 16.59 -7.33
N ALA A 72 10.27 15.57 -8.17
CA ALA A 72 11.53 15.18 -8.81
C ALA A 72 12.05 16.28 -9.75
N VAL A 73 11.19 16.83 -10.62
CA VAL A 73 11.57 17.93 -11.52
C VAL A 73 12.04 19.15 -10.73
N VAL A 74 11.25 19.59 -9.74
CA VAL A 74 11.59 20.73 -8.91
C VAL A 74 12.89 20.48 -8.14
N GLY A 75 13.05 19.30 -7.53
CA GLY A 75 14.26 18.92 -6.81
C GLY A 75 15.51 18.93 -7.69
N VAL A 76 15.42 18.41 -8.92
CA VAL A 76 16.52 18.45 -9.90
C VAL A 76 16.86 19.88 -10.29
N LEU A 77 15.86 20.73 -10.57
CA LEU A 77 16.10 22.13 -10.91
C LEU A 77 16.80 22.87 -9.76
N ILE A 78 16.35 22.65 -8.53
CA ILE A 78 16.99 23.21 -7.33
C ILE A 78 18.45 22.73 -7.23
N ALA A 79 18.70 21.43 -7.41
CA ALA A 79 20.04 20.86 -7.38
C ALA A 79 20.96 21.49 -8.44
N VAL A 80 20.47 21.69 -9.67
CA VAL A 80 21.22 22.37 -10.74
C VAL A 80 21.57 23.80 -10.33
N VAL A 81 20.61 24.58 -9.81
CA VAL A 81 20.86 25.95 -9.35
C VAL A 81 21.92 25.99 -8.25
N ILE A 82 21.87 25.05 -7.31
CA ILE A 82 22.85 24.95 -6.21
C ILE A 82 24.25 24.63 -6.75
N VAL A 83 24.36 23.70 -7.70
CA VAL A 83 25.65 23.27 -8.27
C VAL A 83 26.33 24.39 -9.07
N TYR A 84 25.56 25.15 -9.84
CA TYR A 84 26.09 26.23 -10.70
C TYR A 84 26.29 27.57 -9.95
N SER A 85 25.60 27.80 -8.82
CA SER A 85 25.76 29.02 -8.03
C SER A 85 26.83 28.88 -6.94
N ARG A 86 27.87 29.72 -7.00
CA ARG A 86 28.92 29.79 -5.96
C ARG A 86 28.36 30.14 -4.57
N ILE A 87 27.29 30.95 -4.50
CA ILE A 87 26.66 31.36 -3.24
C ILE A 87 25.92 30.19 -2.59
N ALA A 88 25.10 29.47 -3.38
CA ALA A 88 24.34 28.33 -2.89
C ALA A 88 25.24 27.15 -2.49
N ARG A 89 26.30 26.88 -3.28
CA ARG A 89 27.32 25.89 -2.94
C ARG A 89 27.95 26.16 -1.58
N ASN A 90 28.37 27.41 -1.32
CA ASN A 90 29.06 27.78 -0.08
C ASN A 90 28.15 27.80 1.16
N MET A 91 26.84 28.02 1.00
CA MET A 91 25.90 27.97 2.13
C MET A 91 25.42 26.55 2.46
N ILE A 92 25.27 25.68 1.46
CA ILE A 92 24.66 24.35 1.64
C ILE A 92 25.70 23.26 1.92
N TYR A 93 26.89 23.30 1.30
CA TYR A 93 27.95 22.31 1.56
C TYR A 93 28.33 22.18 3.05
N PRO A 94 28.47 23.27 3.83
CA PRO A 94 28.80 23.17 5.24
C PRO A 94 27.73 22.42 6.04
N GLN A 95 26.45 22.62 5.73
CA GLN A 95 25.38 21.94 6.48
C GLN A 95 25.30 20.45 6.19
N ILE A 96 25.64 20.02 4.97
CA ILE A 96 25.63 18.59 4.60
C ILE A 96 26.85 17.85 5.15
N VAL A 97 28.00 18.52 5.30
CA VAL A 97 29.25 17.90 5.77
C VAL A 97 29.41 17.94 7.30
N VAL A 98 28.81 18.93 7.96
CA VAL A 98 28.92 19.11 9.43
C VAL A 98 27.81 18.38 10.20
N LEU A 99 26.67 18.07 9.57
CA LEU A 99 25.65 17.17 10.12
C LEU A 99 26.02 15.71 9.85
#